data_AF-G9YM81-F1
#
_entry.id   AF-G9YM81-F1
#
_cell.length_a   1.000
_cell.length_b   1.000
_cell.length_c   1.000
_cell.angle_alpha   90.00
_cell.angle_beta   90.00
_cell.angle_gamma   90.00
#
_symmetry.space_group_name_H-M   'P 1'
#
loop_
_entity.id
_entity.type
_entity.pdbx_description
1 polymer ?
#
loop_
_entity_poly.entity_id
_entity_poly.type
_entity_poly.pdbx_seq_one_letter_code
_entity_poly.pdbx_strand_id
1 'polypeptide(L)'
;MHNNGQEQEIATIYCVNCGCGLNEEEGVLASPDWYEDTRFVHYCRDCQQKQFEDFAEDTSPAFAYFLCCAAYNLPFIPECMPNGAYDVDEITWIMYLENLETSEYRYKDDGEPAAFVDGMTDISVLFGGKIDARTKFAAGATMEGTSAKLPGTKAQRRKWGILSDYTTEDYKELDRLYSIKAGGLMENGIDEETEHNLREICKLELDYSKAMARKEYDDARKLNDIRSKFMADNLMRKRDEAPVAPIKLDTLSDALERAGYMKNGDLLGYDELLGKLRGDQAKYPMSHDYLDYILREIVNCTRRNMGIAESDELPLELQLEPQYGEFDSDMSKAELDTLKCLGLPPMKLEKKKLKGKKK
;
A
#
# COMPACT_ATOMS: atom_id res chain seq x y z
N MET A 1 11.77 -27.79 12.60
CA MET A 1 12.40 -26.46 12.60
C MET A 1 13.15 -26.33 11.28
N HIS A 2 12.46 -25.85 10.25
CA HIS A 2 13.07 -25.50 8.96
C HIS A 2 12.83 -24.01 8.78
N ASN A 3 13.84 -23.21 9.12
CA ASN A 3 13.90 -21.81 8.76
C ASN A 3 14.21 -21.76 7.26
N ASN A 4 13.20 -21.53 6.43
CA ASN A 4 13.41 -21.02 5.08
C ASN A 4 13.54 -19.50 5.21
N GLY A 5 14.75 -19.04 5.55
CA GLY A 5 15.15 -17.67 5.27
C GLY A 5 15.30 -17.56 3.76
N GLN A 6 14.35 -16.90 3.12
CA GLN A 6 14.57 -16.38 1.77
C GLN A 6 15.62 -15.28 1.91
N GLU A 7 16.88 -15.61 1.63
CA GLU A 7 17.89 -14.60 1.31
C GLU A 7 17.38 -13.89 0.05
N GLN A 8 16.84 -12.68 0.21
CA GLN A 8 16.63 -11.76 -0.90
C GLN A 8 17.99 -11.54 -1.54
N GLU A 9 18.15 -11.91 -2.81
CA GLU A 9 19.31 -11.51 -3.61
C GLU A 9 19.34 -9.97 -3.65
N ILE A 10 20.18 -9.37 -2.80
CA ILE A 10 20.41 -7.93 -2.80
C ILE A 10 21.08 -7.62 -4.14
N ALA A 11 20.33 -6.98 -5.05
CA ALA A 11 20.88 -6.49 -6.31
C ALA A 11 22.10 -5.64 -5.99
N THR A 12 23.28 -6.03 -6.48
CA THR A 12 24.50 -5.27 -6.26
C THR A 12 24.41 -3.98 -7.07
N ILE A 13 24.33 -2.85 -6.38
CA ILE A 13 24.22 -1.53 -7.02
C ILE A 13 25.63 -1.00 -7.24
N TYR A 14 25.84 -0.33 -8.36
CA TYR A 14 27.15 0.21 -8.73
C TYR A 14 27.09 1.72 -8.91
N CYS A 15 28.18 2.41 -8.56
CA CYS A 15 28.39 3.81 -8.84
C CYS A 15 28.32 4.07 -10.35
N VAL A 16 27.48 5.03 -10.77
CA VAL A 16 27.27 5.34 -12.20
C VAL A 16 28.54 5.85 -12.88
N ASN A 17 29.46 6.50 -12.15
CA ASN A 17 30.68 7.06 -12.72
C ASN A 17 31.85 6.06 -12.79
N CYS A 18 32.22 5.46 -11.65
CA CYS A 18 33.40 4.60 -11.56
C CYS A 18 33.11 3.09 -11.54
N GLY A 19 31.84 2.69 -11.42
CA GLY A 19 31.45 1.27 -11.39
C GLY A 19 31.82 0.52 -10.11
N CYS A 20 32.24 1.19 -9.03
CA CYS A 20 32.45 0.53 -7.74
C CYS A 20 31.11 0.08 -7.13
N GLY A 21 31.12 -1.03 -6.39
CA GLY A 21 29.92 -1.52 -5.70
C GLY A 21 29.54 -0.60 -4.55
N LEU A 22 28.28 -0.19 -4.50
CA LEU A 22 27.72 0.61 -3.42
C LEU A 22 27.28 -0.32 -2.29
N ASN A 23 27.96 -0.19 -1.16
CA ASN A 23 27.64 -0.86 0.10
C ASN A 23 27.61 0.20 1.22
N GLU A 24 27.47 -0.23 2.48
CA GLU A 24 27.43 0.68 3.63
C GLU A 24 28.71 1.53 3.80
N GLU A 25 29.86 1.05 3.31
CA GLU A 25 31.15 1.74 3.43
C GLU A 25 31.37 2.75 2.29
N GLU A 26 31.12 2.34 1.05
CA GLU A 26 31.42 3.11 -0.16
C GLU A 26 30.23 3.96 -0.65
N GLY A 27 29.03 3.59 -0.23
CA GLY A 27 27.77 4.24 -0.58
C GLY A 27 27.27 5.20 0.50
N VAL A 28 26.20 5.91 0.15
CA VAL A 28 25.43 6.73 1.08
C VAL A 28 23.97 6.31 0.95
N LEU A 29 23.35 5.90 2.06
CA LEU A 29 21.92 5.60 2.07
C LEU A 29 21.12 6.87 1.76
N ALA A 30 20.09 6.78 0.95
CA ALA A 30 19.26 7.93 0.61
C ALA A 30 17.79 7.62 0.76
N SER A 31 16.99 8.68 0.80
CA SER A 31 15.54 8.53 0.93
C SER A 31 15.00 7.70 -0.24
N PRO A 32 14.07 6.76 0.01
CA PRO A 32 13.47 5.93 -1.03
C PRO A 32 12.71 6.75 -2.08
N ASP A 33 12.38 8.02 -1.78
CA ASP A 33 11.70 8.95 -2.69
C ASP A 33 12.36 9.06 -4.09
N TRP A 34 13.69 8.92 -4.19
CA TRP A 34 14.42 8.97 -5.47
C TRP A 34 15.05 7.64 -5.86
N TYR A 35 15.30 6.77 -4.88
CA TYR A 35 16.14 5.59 -5.06
C TYR A 35 15.38 4.27 -4.84
N GLU A 36 14.08 4.32 -4.51
CA GLU A 36 13.17 3.18 -4.36
C GLU A 36 13.86 1.95 -3.74
N ASP A 37 13.99 0.87 -4.51
CA ASP A 37 14.56 -0.41 -4.08
C ASP A 37 16.10 -0.39 -3.98
N THR A 38 16.78 0.56 -4.63
CA THR A 38 18.24 0.66 -4.59
C THR A 38 18.75 1.26 -3.28
N ARG A 39 17.98 2.17 -2.65
CA ARG A 39 18.26 2.75 -1.31
C ARG A 39 19.60 3.50 -1.15
N PHE A 40 20.48 3.51 -2.15
CA PHE A 40 21.77 4.19 -2.16
C PHE A 40 21.81 5.32 -3.19
N VAL A 41 22.54 6.40 -2.90
CA VAL A 41 22.87 7.44 -3.87
C VAL A 41 23.61 6.83 -5.06
N HIS A 42 23.28 7.27 -6.28
CA HIS A 42 23.82 6.75 -7.53
C HIS A 42 25.35 6.94 -7.76
N TYR A 43 26.04 7.64 -6.85
CA TYR A 43 27.50 7.80 -6.85
C TYR A 43 28.09 7.34 -5.53
N CYS A 44 29.31 6.78 -5.56
CA CYS A 44 30.08 6.50 -4.35
C CYS A 44 30.62 7.78 -3.70
N ARG A 45 31.05 7.69 -2.43
CA ARG A 45 31.59 8.81 -1.66
C ARG A 45 32.70 9.57 -2.40
N ASP A 46 33.63 8.86 -3.03
CA ASP A 46 34.73 9.46 -3.82
C ASP A 46 34.24 10.24 -5.05
N CYS A 47 33.24 9.72 -5.76
CA CYS A 47 32.68 10.41 -6.93
C CYS A 47 31.86 11.62 -6.52
N GLN A 48 31.17 11.54 -5.37
CA GLN A 48 30.47 12.68 -4.79
C GLN A 48 31.46 13.76 -4.34
N GLN A 49 32.59 13.38 -3.74
CA GLN A 49 33.65 14.30 -3.33
C GLN A 49 34.24 15.07 -4.52
N LYS A 50 34.56 14.39 -5.63
CA LYS A 50 35.06 15.06 -6.84
C LYS A 50 34.05 16.05 -7.41
N GLN A 51 32.78 15.68 -7.46
CA GLN A 51 31.72 16.57 -7.94
C GLN A 51 31.52 17.77 -7.00
N PHE A 52 31.70 17.58 -5.69
CA PHE A 52 31.70 18.68 -4.73
C PHE A 52 32.87 19.64 -4.96
N GLU A 53 34.08 19.13 -5.19
CA GLU A 53 35.27 19.95 -5.51
C GLU A 53 35.02 20.79 -6.77
N ASP A 54 34.50 20.20 -7.84
CA ASP A 54 34.13 20.92 -9.07
C ASP A 54 33.12 22.05 -8.77
N PHE A 55 32.08 21.78 -7.99
CA PHE A 55 31.08 22.79 -7.62
C PHE A 55 31.63 23.86 -6.67
N ALA A 56 32.54 23.50 -5.78
CA ALA A 56 33.17 24.42 -4.83
C ALA A 56 34.11 25.40 -5.54
N GLU A 57 34.88 24.92 -6.53
CA GLU A 57 35.72 25.75 -7.40
C GLU A 57 34.90 26.75 -8.22
N ASP A 58 33.79 26.31 -8.81
CA ASP A 58 32.96 27.15 -9.69
C ASP A 58 32.06 28.14 -8.92
N THR A 59 31.77 27.88 -7.64
CA THR A 59 30.82 28.68 -6.86
C THR A 59 31.39 29.12 -5.51
N SER A 60 31.01 28.45 -4.42
CA SER A 60 31.60 28.57 -3.09
C SER A 60 31.35 27.27 -2.32
N PRO A 61 32.19 26.90 -1.35
CA PRO A 61 32.02 25.63 -0.61
C PRO A 61 30.64 25.49 0.04
N ALA A 62 30.11 26.57 0.63
CA ALA A 62 28.77 26.56 1.24
C ALA A 62 27.64 26.31 0.22
N PHE A 63 27.77 26.85 -1.00
CA PHE A 63 26.80 26.63 -2.06
C PHE A 63 26.98 25.26 -2.72
N ALA A 64 28.21 24.75 -2.82
CA ALA A 64 28.51 23.41 -3.30
C ALA A 64 27.85 22.34 -2.41
N TYR A 65 27.87 22.49 -1.08
CA TYR A 65 27.15 21.60 -0.18
C TYR A 65 25.65 21.57 -0.48
N PHE A 66 25.04 22.74 -0.70
CA PHE A 66 23.63 22.84 -1.07
C PHE A 66 23.33 22.14 -2.40
N LEU A 67 24.16 22.35 -3.41
CA LEU A 67 24.00 21.74 -4.74
C LEU A 67 24.17 20.21 -4.68
N CYS A 68 25.16 19.70 -3.95
CA CYS A 68 25.38 18.26 -3.77
C CYS A 68 24.22 17.62 -2.99
N CYS A 69 23.75 18.25 -1.91
CA CYS A 69 22.58 17.76 -1.17
C CYS A 69 21.33 17.69 -2.07
N ALA A 70 21.11 18.70 -2.92
CA ALA A 70 20.03 18.71 -3.89
C ALA A 70 20.19 17.63 -4.97
N ALA A 71 21.40 17.43 -5.49
CA ALA A 71 21.70 16.46 -6.53
C ALA A 71 21.58 15.00 -6.07
N TYR A 72 21.88 14.75 -4.79
CA TYR A 72 21.85 13.40 -4.22
C TYR A 72 20.62 13.09 -3.38
N ASN A 73 19.71 14.06 -3.23
CA ASN A 73 18.52 13.99 -2.37
C ASN A 73 18.85 13.68 -0.90
N LEU A 74 19.87 14.38 -0.38
CA LEU A 74 20.26 14.33 1.02
C LEU A 74 19.81 15.62 1.72
N PRO A 75 19.45 15.58 3.01
CA PRO A 75 19.03 16.77 3.73
C PRO A 75 20.18 17.78 3.77
N PHE A 76 19.89 19.03 3.45
CA PHE A 76 20.85 20.11 3.62
C PHE A 76 20.72 20.73 5.01
N ILE A 77 21.78 20.62 5.82
CA ILE A 77 21.79 21.05 7.22
C ILE A 77 23.03 21.92 7.46
N PRO A 78 22.88 23.25 7.57
CA PRO A 78 24.01 24.15 7.75
C PRO A 78 24.91 23.81 8.93
N GLU A 79 24.34 23.31 10.03
CA GLU A 79 25.05 22.94 11.25
C GLU A 79 25.98 21.73 11.07
N CYS A 80 25.74 20.89 10.05
CA CYS A 80 26.60 19.77 9.69
C CYS A 80 27.79 20.18 8.82
N MET A 81 27.82 21.42 8.32
CA MET A 81 28.98 21.92 7.57
C MET A 81 30.19 22.06 8.50
N PRO A 82 31.40 21.66 8.05
CA PRO A 82 32.62 21.92 8.80
C PRO A 82 32.78 23.42 9.09
N ASN A 83 33.05 23.79 10.35
CA ASN A 83 33.24 25.18 10.73
C ASN A 83 34.47 25.77 10.03
N GLY A 84 34.33 26.96 9.43
CA GLY A 84 35.35 27.66 8.61
C GLY A 84 36.59 28.18 9.34
N ALA A 85 37.03 27.51 10.40
CA ALA A 85 38.37 27.69 10.98
C ALA A 85 39.44 26.88 10.23
N TYR A 86 39.03 26.04 9.28
CA TYR A 86 39.88 25.16 8.47
C TYR A 86 40.06 25.75 7.07
N ASP A 87 41.25 25.57 6.50
CA ASP A 87 41.59 26.01 5.14
C ASP A 87 40.61 25.41 4.12
N VAL A 88 40.40 26.07 2.98
CA VAL A 88 39.50 25.57 1.91
C VAL A 88 39.89 24.14 1.47
N ASP A 89 41.18 23.79 1.63
CA ASP A 89 41.74 22.47 1.34
C ASP A 89 41.34 21.36 2.34
N GLU A 90 40.76 21.71 3.50
CA GLU A 90 40.33 20.76 4.54
C GLU A 90 38.81 20.57 4.61
N ILE A 91 38.04 21.36 3.86
CA ILE A 91 36.57 21.27 3.83
C ILE A 91 36.15 20.25 2.77
N THR A 92 35.76 19.05 3.21
CA THR A 92 35.39 17.95 2.31
C THR A 92 33.90 17.62 2.37
N TRP A 93 33.37 17.06 1.28
CA TRP A 93 32.04 16.47 1.23
C TRP A 93 31.91 15.29 2.19
N ILE A 94 32.98 14.49 2.32
CA ILE A 94 33.01 13.33 3.22
C ILE A 94 32.80 13.76 4.67
N MET A 95 33.46 14.82 5.14
CA MET A 95 33.25 15.34 6.50
C MET A 95 31.80 15.79 6.75
N TYR A 96 31.14 16.35 5.74
CA TYR A 96 29.72 16.68 5.84
C TYR A 96 28.86 15.43 5.99
N LEU A 97 29.13 14.37 5.22
CA LEU A 97 28.42 13.10 5.35
C LEU A 97 28.61 12.48 6.74
N GLU A 98 29.83 12.50 7.29
CA GLU A 98 30.11 12.01 8.64
C GLU A 98 29.38 12.83 9.71
N ASN A 99 29.42 14.16 9.62
CA ASN A 99 28.67 15.04 10.52
C ASN A 99 27.16 14.79 10.40
N LEU A 100 26.66 14.52 9.19
CA LEU A 100 25.28 14.20 8.96
C LEU A 100 24.91 12.83 9.56
N GLU A 101 25.76 11.81 9.46
CA GLU A 101 25.52 10.50 10.09
C GLU A 101 25.39 10.58 11.61
N THR A 102 26.12 11.50 12.25
CA THR A 102 26.02 11.76 13.70
C THR A 102 24.88 12.68 14.11
N SER A 103 24.19 13.28 13.13
CA SER A 103 23.11 14.25 13.35
C SER A 103 21.77 13.55 13.60
N GLU A 104 20.96 14.12 14.49
CA GLU A 104 19.58 13.67 14.72
C GLU A 104 18.67 13.85 13.49
N TYR A 105 19.06 14.72 12.56
CA TYR A 105 18.30 15.07 11.37
C TYR A 105 18.61 14.17 10.16
N ARG A 106 19.47 13.16 10.32
CA ARG A 106 19.81 12.19 9.26
C ARG A 106 18.61 11.37 8.80
N TYR A 107 17.75 11.04 9.76
CA TYR A 107 16.59 10.18 9.62
C TYR A 107 15.34 10.98 9.99
N LYS A 108 14.22 10.65 9.37
CA LYS A 108 12.88 11.14 9.71
C LYS A 108 12.39 10.43 10.99
N ASP A 109 11.29 10.93 11.55
CA ASP A 109 10.65 10.35 12.75
C ASP A 109 10.21 8.88 12.56
N ASP A 110 10.02 8.44 11.31
CA ASP A 110 9.67 7.06 10.94
C ASP A 110 10.89 6.13 10.83
N GLY A 111 12.11 6.65 11.00
CA GLY A 111 13.37 5.93 10.88
C GLY A 111 13.93 5.84 9.46
N GLU A 112 13.25 6.40 8.45
CA GLU A 112 13.73 6.43 7.07
C GLU A 112 14.73 7.58 6.84
N PRO A 113 15.71 7.44 5.91
CA PRO A 113 16.63 8.53 5.60
C PRO A 113 15.89 9.80 5.15
N ALA A 114 16.27 10.93 5.74
CA ALA A 114 15.75 12.24 5.34
C ALA A 114 16.15 12.58 3.90
N ALA A 115 15.30 13.34 3.22
CA ALA A 115 15.49 13.83 1.86
C ALA A 115 15.92 15.30 1.86
N PHE A 116 16.32 15.83 0.69
CA PHE A 116 16.72 17.23 0.56
C PHE A 116 15.61 18.20 1.01
N VAL A 117 14.35 17.85 0.74
CA VAL A 117 13.17 18.65 1.10
C VAL A 117 12.89 18.72 2.60
N ASP A 118 13.44 17.79 3.38
CA ASP A 118 13.29 17.78 4.84
C ASP A 118 14.33 18.68 5.53
N GLY A 119 15.40 19.04 4.81
CA GLY A 119 16.41 20.00 5.25
C GLY A 119 16.07 21.46 4.88
N MET A 120 17.07 22.34 4.97
CA MET A 120 16.93 23.74 4.62
C MET A 120 17.00 23.96 3.11
N THR A 121 15.84 24.13 2.47
CA THR A 121 15.78 24.36 1.00
C THR A 121 15.80 25.83 0.59
N ASP A 122 15.76 26.77 1.54
CA ASP A 122 15.72 28.21 1.25
C ASP A 122 17.12 28.79 1.06
N ILE A 123 17.48 29.04 -0.20
CA ILE A 123 18.76 29.61 -0.61
C ILE A 123 18.95 31.03 -0.06
N SER A 124 17.88 31.78 0.18
CA SER A 124 18.01 33.16 0.68
C SER A 124 18.53 33.21 2.12
N VAL A 125 18.23 32.18 2.91
CA VAL A 125 18.71 31.99 4.28
C VAL A 125 20.19 31.65 4.28
N LEU A 126 20.65 30.84 3.33
CA LEU A 126 22.06 30.46 3.16
C LEU A 126 23.00 31.65 2.95
N PHE A 127 22.54 32.66 2.20
CA PHE A 127 23.31 33.87 1.93
C PHE A 127 23.04 35.00 2.92
N GLY A 128 22.37 34.72 4.06
CA GLY A 128 22.04 35.72 5.08
C GLY A 128 21.25 36.91 4.53
N GLY A 129 20.40 36.68 3.51
CA GLY A 129 19.67 37.73 2.80
C GLY A 129 20.53 38.67 1.94
N LYS A 130 21.83 38.40 1.77
CA LYS A 130 22.78 39.22 0.99
C LYS A 130 23.04 38.67 -0.42
N ILE A 131 21.99 38.21 -1.10
CA ILE A 131 22.10 38.01 -2.54
C ILE A 131 21.99 39.41 -3.16
N ASP A 132 23.11 39.97 -3.63
CA ASP A 132 23.11 41.23 -4.36
C ASP A 132 22.16 41.09 -5.55
N ALA A 133 21.21 42.02 -5.69
CA ALA A 133 20.20 42.06 -6.74
C ALA A 133 20.80 42.03 -8.16
N ARG A 134 22.11 42.29 -8.29
CA ARG A 134 22.86 42.21 -9.55
C ARG A 134 23.53 40.87 -9.85
N THR A 135 23.48 39.89 -8.94
CA THR A 135 23.87 38.54 -9.30
C THR A 135 22.93 38.04 -10.39
N LYS A 136 23.47 37.45 -11.47
CA LYS A 136 22.66 36.94 -12.60
C LYS A 136 21.55 35.96 -12.16
N PHE A 137 21.72 35.35 -10.98
CA PHE A 137 20.72 34.55 -10.27
C PHE A 137 19.50 35.36 -9.81
N ALA A 138 19.70 36.54 -9.20
CA ALA A 138 18.62 37.37 -8.67
C ALA A 138 17.79 38.07 -9.76
N ALA A 139 18.40 38.40 -10.90
CA ALA A 139 17.71 39.06 -12.01
C ALA A 139 16.62 38.19 -12.69
N GLY A 140 16.69 36.86 -12.51
CA GLY A 140 15.62 35.93 -12.91
C GLY A 140 14.82 35.36 -11.74
N ALA A 141 15.27 35.59 -10.49
CA ALA A 141 14.62 35.12 -9.27
C ALA A 141 13.77 36.18 -8.57
N THR A 142 13.51 37.34 -9.20
CA THR A 142 12.33 38.15 -8.87
C THR A 142 11.08 37.45 -9.42
N MET A 143 10.77 36.27 -8.89
CA MET A 143 9.41 35.78 -8.91
C MET A 143 8.63 36.67 -7.95
N GLU A 144 7.84 37.59 -8.49
CA GLU A 144 6.65 38.11 -7.82
C GLU A 144 5.80 36.92 -7.39
N GLY A 145 6.03 36.42 -6.18
CA GLY A 145 5.44 35.18 -5.72
C GLY A 145 6.40 34.35 -4.87
N THR A 146 7.00 34.93 -3.83
CA THR A 146 7.28 34.14 -2.63
C THR A 146 5.94 33.59 -2.17
N SER A 147 5.58 32.40 -2.65
CA SER A 147 4.43 31.68 -2.16
C SER A 147 4.68 31.46 -0.67
N ALA A 148 3.96 32.20 0.17
CA ALA A 148 3.81 31.87 1.57
C ALA A 148 3.65 30.35 1.67
N LYS A 149 4.52 29.71 2.46
CA LYS A 149 4.65 28.26 2.65
C LYS A 149 3.33 27.56 2.29
N LEU A 150 3.25 27.00 1.07
CA LEU A 150 1.98 26.45 0.59
C LEU A 150 1.57 25.32 1.54
N PRO A 151 0.34 25.33 2.07
CA PRO A 151 -0.11 24.32 3.01
C PRO A 151 -0.04 22.90 2.39
N GLY A 152 0.29 21.91 3.24
CA GLY A 152 0.46 20.49 2.86
C GLY A 152 1.81 20.12 2.23
N THR A 153 2.03 18.84 1.98
CA THR A 153 3.19 18.32 1.23
C THR A 153 2.95 18.37 -0.30
N LYS A 154 4.00 18.26 -1.11
CA LYS A 154 3.88 18.22 -2.59
C LYS A 154 3.06 17.02 -3.07
N ALA A 155 3.18 15.88 -2.40
CA ALA A 155 2.39 14.67 -2.65
C ALA A 155 0.91 14.89 -2.34
N GLN A 156 0.60 15.51 -1.19
CA GLN A 156 -0.77 15.88 -0.82
C GLN A 156 -1.39 16.87 -1.82
N ARG A 157 -0.65 17.90 -2.25
CA ARG A 157 -1.12 18.84 -3.27
C ARG A 157 -1.37 18.19 -4.63
N ARG A 158 -0.58 17.18 -5.02
CA ARG A 158 -0.80 16.41 -6.26
C ARG A 158 -2.02 15.49 -6.14
N LYS A 159 -2.27 14.91 -4.96
CA LYS A 159 -3.38 13.99 -4.70
C LYS A 159 -4.72 14.70 -4.55
N TRP A 160 -4.74 15.82 -3.82
CA TRP A 160 -5.96 16.53 -3.42
C TRP A 160 -6.25 17.79 -4.25
N GLY A 161 -5.24 18.32 -4.95
CA GLY A 161 -5.29 19.62 -5.61
C GLY A 161 -4.86 20.75 -4.68
N ILE A 162 -4.69 21.95 -5.24
CA ILE A 162 -4.33 23.16 -4.51
C ILE A 162 -5.59 24.03 -4.42
N LEU A 163 -6.28 24.01 -3.28
CA LEU A 163 -7.35 24.96 -2.97
C LEU A 163 -6.83 26.01 -1.99
N SER A 164 -7.23 27.28 -2.20
CA SER A 164 -6.82 28.42 -1.37
C SER A 164 -7.21 28.30 0.11
N ASP A 165 -8.23 27.48 0.39
CA ASP A 165 -8.89 27.42 1.70
C ASP A 165 -8.42 26.22 2.54
N TYR A 166 -7.47 25.44 2.03
CA TYR A 166 -6.96 24.24 2.70
C TYR A 166 -5.69 24.55 3.47
N THR A 167 -5.71 24.31 4.76
CA THR A 167 -4.57 24.40 5.67
C THR A 167 -3.78 23.09 5.69
N THR A 168 -2.58 23.09 6.28
CA THR A 168 -1.78 21.85 6.44
C THR A 168 -2.51 20.79 7.28
N GLU A 169 -3.35 21.21 8.24
CA GLU A 169 -4.18 20.29 9.03
C GLU A 169 -5.28 19.65 8.19
N ASP A 170 -5.85 20.39 7.25
CA ASP A 170 -6.87 19.89 6.32
C ASP A 170 -6.31 18.79 5.40
N TYR A 171 -5.09 18.96 4.87
CA TYR A 171 -4.45 17.92 4.06
C TYR A 171 -4.16 16.64 4.87
N LYS A 172 -3.77 16.78 6.15
CA LYS A 172 -3.58 15.63 7.05
C LYS A 172 -4.91 14.91 7.34
N GLU A 173 -6.00 15.65 7.55
CA GLU A 173 -7.31 15.06 7.76
C GLU A 173 -7.84 14.38 6.50
N LEU A 174 -7.59 14.95 5.31
CA LEU A 174 -7.93 14.30 4.03
C LEU A 174 -7.21 12.96 3.84
N ASP A 175 -5.91 12.88 4.14
CA ASP A 175 -5.16 11.63 4.08
C ASP A 175 -5.67 10.59 5.08
N ARG A 176 -6.06 11.03 6.28
CA ARG A 176 -6.68 10.17 7.30
C ARG A 176 -8.03 9.63 6.82
N LEU A 177 -8.92 10.50 6.33
CA LEU A 177 -10.24 10.12 5.79
C LEU A 177 -10.11 9.15 4.62
N TYR A 178 -9.14 9.40 3.73
CA TYR A 178 -8.84 8.51 2.62
C TYR A 178 -8.39 7.14 3.11
N SER A 179 -7.47 7.07 4.07
CA SER A 179 -6.97 5.79 4.61
C SER A 179 -8.09 4.96 5.24
N ILE A 180 -9.02 5.60 5.96
CA ILE A 180 -10.20 4.93 6.55
C ILE A 180 -11.13 4.36 5.46
N LYS A 181 -11.37 5.12 4.39
CA LYS A 181 -12.30 4.71 3.32
C LYS A 181 -11.69 3.71 2.34
N ALA A 182 -10.42 3.91 1.99
CA ALA A 182 -9.68 3.01 1.12
C ALA A 182 -9.45 1.65 1.79
N GLY A 183 -9.25 1.60 3.12
CA GLY A 183 -9.01 0.33 3.85
C GLY A 183 -10.10 -0.73 3.65
N GLY A 184 -11.36 -0.34 3.43
CA GLY A 184 -12.45 -1.28 3.13
C GLY A 184 -12.57 -1.70 1.66
N LEU A 185 -11.84 -1.04 0.76
CA LEU A 185 -11.88 -1.24 -0.70
C LEU A 185 -10.57 -1.82 -1.24
N MET A 186 -9.48 -1.79 -0.47
CA MET A 186 -8.17 -2.35 -0.86
C MET A 186 -8.23 -3.84 -1.20
N GLU A 187 -9.14 -4.62 -0.59
CA GLU A 187 -9.29 -6.06 -0.90
C GLU A 187 -9.82 -6.33 -2.32
N ASN A 188 -10.56 -5.38 -2.93
CA ASN A 188 -11.17 -5.56 -4.26
C ASN A 188 -10.38 -4.87 -5.39
N GLY A 189 -9.29 -4.17 -5.07
CA GLY A 189 -8.59 -3.27 -5.99
C GLY A 189 -9.36 -1.96 -6.20
N ILE A 190 -8.64 -0.83 -6.20
CA ILE A 190 -9.22 0.49 -6.42
C ILE A 190 -8.96 0.89 -7.87
N ASP A 191 -10.01 0.97 -8.68
CA ASP A 191 -9.93 1.49 -10.05
C ASP A 191 -9.76 3.04 -10.06
N GLU A 192 -9.25 3.62 -11.16
CA GLU A 192 -8.98 5.07 -11.28
C GLU A 192 -10.26 5.92 -11.06
N GLU A 193 -11.40 5.45 -11.56
CA GLU A 193 -12.71 6.08 -11.36
C GLU A 193 -13.14 6.00 -9.88
N THR A 194 -12.90 4.85 -9.24
CA THR A 194 -13.18 4.65 -7.82
C THR A 194 -12.29 5.55 -6.96
N GLU A 195 -11.02 5.71 -7.33
CA GLU A 195 -10.08 6.59 -6.65
C GLU A 195 -10.48 8.06 -6.75
N HIS A 196 -10.89 8.51 -7.95
CA HIS A 196 -11.40 9.86 -8.15
C HIS A 196 -12.63 10.12 -7.26
N ASN A 197 -13.58 9.20 -7.27
CA ASN A 197 -14.80 9.29 -6.47
C ASN A 197 -14.49 9.34 -4.96
N LEU A 198 -13.58 8.48 -4.48
CA LEU A 198 -13.13 8.50 -3.08
C LEU A 198 -12.55 9.86 -2.67
N ARG A 199 -11.73 10.46 -3.53
CA ARG A 199 -11.11 11.77 -3.25
C ARG A 199 -12.18 12.87 -3.13
N GLU A 200 -13.16 12.90 -4.03
CA GLU A 200 -14.26 13.87 -3.95
C GLU A 200 -15.14 13.67 -2.70
N ILE A 201 -15.40 12.42 -2.34
CA ILE A 201 -16.11 12.06 -1.10
C ILE A 201 -15.38 12.58 0.15
N CYS A 202 -14.06 12.44 0.20
CA CYS A 202 -13.24 12.93 1.31
C CYS A 202 -13.26 14.47 1.41
N LYS A 203 -13.23 15.19 0.29
CA LYS A 203 -13.36 16.66 0.27
C LYS A 203 -14.71 17.12 0.82
N LEU A 204 -15.81 16.51 0.36
CA LEU A 204 -17.16 16.81 0.85
C LEU A 204 -17.32 16.54 2.35
N GLU A 205 -16.62 15.54 2.89
CA GLU A 205 -16.64 15.22 4.31
C GLU A 205 -15.82 16.18 5.17
N LEU A 206 -14.70 16.69 4.63
CA LEU A 206 -13.96 17.78 5.24
C LEU A 206 -14.81 19.06 5.31
N ASP A 207 -15.47 19.42 4.21
CA ASP A 207 -16.32 20.61 4.14
C ASP A 207 -17.53 20.50 5.07
N TYR A 208 -18.14 19.31 5.17
CA TYR A 208 -19.18 19.02 6.16
C TYR A 208 -18.68 19.24 7.59
N SER A 209 -17.49 18.74 7.92
CA SER A 209 -16.89 18.88 9.26
C SER A 209 -16.59 20.35 9.58
N LYS A 210 -16.10 21.12 8.61
CA LYS A 210 -15.90 22.57 8.75
C LYS A 210 -17.21 23.33 8.96
N ALA A 211 -18.26 23.01 8.21
CA ALA A 211 -19.59 23.64 8.36
C ALA A 211 -20.20 23.34 9.74
N MET A 212 -20.07 22.10 10.22
CA MET A 212 -20.49 21.70 11.57
C MET A 212 -19.71 22.45 12.66
N ALA A 213 -18.40 22.64 12.49
CA ALA A 213 -17.57 23.41 13.43
C ALA A 213 -17.98 24.90 13.48
N ARG A 214 -18.38 25.48 12.35
CA ARG A 214 -18.91 26.85 12.24
C ARG A 214 -20.36 27.00 12.71
N LYS A 215 -21.05 25.89 13.07
CA LYS A 215 -22.47 25.82 13.44
C LYS A 215 -23.43 26.21 12.30
N GLU A 216 -22.99 26.08 11.05
CA GLU A 216 -23.80 26.31 9.85
C GLU A 216 -24.56 25.02 9.48
N TYR A 217 -25.57 24.68 10.30
CA TYR A 217 -26.24 23.37 10.20
C TYR A 217 -27.02 23.15 8.90
N ASP A 218 -27.54 24.22 8.28
CA ASP A 218 -28.27 24.12 7.02
C ASP A 218 -27.34 23.75 5.85
N ASP A 219 -26.12 24.31 5.85
CA ASP A 219 -25.14 24.01 4.82
C ASP A 219 -24.47 22.66 5.07
N ALA A 220 -24.23 22.28 6.33
CA ALA A 220 -23.81 20.93 6.68
C ALA A 220 -24.83 19.87 6.22
N ARG A 221 -26.14 20.13 6.39
CA ARG A 221 -27.19 19.23 5.90
C ARG A 221 -27.14 19.07 4.38
N LYS A 222 -27.04 20.17 3.63
CA LYS A 222 -26.91 20.13 2.15
C LYS A 222 -25.66 19.37 1.71
N LEU A 223 -24.52 19.62 2.35
CA LEU A 223 -23.26 18.93 2.05
C LEU A 223 -23.37 17.42 2.31
N ASN A 224 -24.01 17.04 3.41
CA ASN A 224 -24.26 15.63 3.70
C ASN A 224 -25.23 14.98 2.71
N ASP A 225 -26.27 15.68 2.28
CA ASP A 225 -27.21 15.18 1.27
C ASP A 225 -26.54 15.00 -0.09
N ILE A 226 -25.69 15.95 -0.51
CA ILE A 226 -24.86 15.85 -1.72
C ILE A 226 -23.91 14.66 -1.61
N ARG A 227 -23.18 14.53 -0.50
CA ARG A 227 -22.29 13.40 -0.22
C ARG A 227 -23.02 12.06 -0.31
N SER A 228 -24.22 11.98 0.27
CA SER A 228 -25.02 10.75 0.32
C SER A 228 -25.56 10.33 -1.05
N LYS A 229 -25.91 11.31 -1.89
CA LYS A 229 -26.26 11.08 -3.31
C LYS A 229 -25.03 10.64 -4.12
N PHE A 230 -23.91 11.34 -3.98
CA PHE A 230 -22.67 11.02 -4.70
C PHE A 230 -22.14 9.61 -4.36
N MET A 231 -22.24 9.20 -3.09
CA MET A 231 -21.93 7.83 -2.66
C MET A 231 -22.89 6.78 -3.27
N ALA A 232 -24.15 7.16 -3.50
CA ALA A 232 -25.17 6.29 -4.09
C ALA A 232 -24.92 6.08 -5.58
N ASP A 233 -24.68 7.18 -6.30
CA ASP A 233 -24.54 7.21 -7.75
C ASP A 233 -23.29 6.45 -8.20
N ASN A 234 -22.25 6.43 -7.36
CA ASN A 234 -20.99 5.73 -7.61
C ASN A 234 -20.89 4.33 -6.95
N LEU A 235 -22.00 3.76 -6.46
CA LEU A 235 -22.04 2.43 -5.83
C LEU A 235 -21.10 2.25 -4.61
N MET A 236 -20.68 3.35 -3.97
CA MET A 236 -19.71 3.37 -2.86
C MET A 236 -20.34 3.16 -1.47
N ARG A 237 -21.62 2.79 -1.40
CA ARG A 237 -22.29 2.51 -0.11
C ARG A 237 -21.78 1.21 0.49
N LYS A 238 -21.80 1.13 1.84
CA LYS A 238 -21.63 -0.14 2.56
C LYS A 238 -22.54 -1.18 1.92
N ARG A 239 -21.94 -2.31 1.60
CA ARG A 239 -22.45 -3.45 0.85
C ARG A 239 -23.64 -4.10 1.58
N ASP A 240 -24.76 -3.41 1.63
CA ASP A 240 -26.08 -3.92 1.94
C ASP A 240 -27.07 -3.07 1.14
N GLU A 241 -27.77 -3.76 0.22
CA GLU A 241 -28.84 -3.25 -0.65
C GLU A 241 -28.42 -2.32 -1.82
N ALA A 242 -27.88 -2.91 -2.89
CA ALA A 242 -28.22 -2.45 -4.24
C ALA A 242 -28.33 -3.65 -5.21
N PRO A 243 -29.37 -3.66 -6.07
CA PRO A 243 -29.67 -4.77 -6.96
C PRO A 243 -28.59 -4.87 -8.04
N VAL A 244 -28.18 -6.10 -8.33
CA VAL A 244 -27.22 -6.47 -9.39
C VAL A 244 -27.56 -5.67 -10.66
N ALA A 245 -26.61 -4.86 -11.13
CA ALA A 245 -26.73 -4.11 -12.38
C ALA A 245 -27.17 -5.06 -13.50
N PRO A 246 -28.03 -4.62 -14.44
CA PRO A 246 -28.49 -5.47 -15.53
C PRO A 246 -27.26 -5.91 -16.34
N ILE A 247 -27.00 -7.22 -16.36
CA ILE A 247 -25.91 -7.84 -17.11
C ILE A 247 -26.06 -7.39 -18.57
N LYS A 248 -25.17 -6.50 -19.05
CA LYS A 248 -25.11 -6.18 -20.48
C LYS A 248 -24.51 -7.40 -21.18
N LEU A 249 -25.06 -7.75 -22.36
CA LEU A 249 -24.64 -8.92 -23.14
C LEU A 249 -23.14 -8.90 -23.49
N ASP A 250 -22.58 -7.72 -23.69
CA ASP A 250 -21.14 -7.54 -23.99
C ASP A 250 -20.27 -7.94 -22.78
N THR A 251 -20.69 -7.59 -21.56
CA THR A 251 -19.96 -7.98 -20.34
C THR A 251 -19.95 -9.48 -20.11
N LEU A 252 -20.96 -10.20 -20.62
CA LEU A 252 -21.02 -11.66 -20.54
C LEU A 252 -19.98 -12.30 -21.46
N SER A 253 -19.81 -11.76 -22.67
CA SER A 253 -18.83 -12.26 -23.64
C SER A 253 -17.40 -12.05 -23.14
N ASP A 254 -17.10 -10.86 -22.59
CA ASP A 254 -15.79 -10.56 -21.99
C ASP A 254 -15.48 -11.41 -20.75
N ALA A 255 -16.51 -11.75 -19.97
CA ALA A 255 -16.36 -12.62 -18.80
C ALA A 255 -16.12 -14.08 -19.23
N LEU A 256 -16.82 -14.56 -20.26
CA LEU A 256 -16.66 -15.90 -20.81
C LEU A 256 -15.31 -16.07 -21.52
N GLU A 257 -14.78 -15.04 -22.17
CA GLU A 257 -13.42 -15.07 -22.72
C GLU A 257 -12.35 -15.09 -21.62
N ARG A 258 -12.50 -14.30 -20.55
CA ARG A 258 -11.58 -14.31 -19.41
C ARG A 258 -11.56 -15.65 -18.67
N ALA A 259 -12.72 -16.27 -18.48
CA ALA A 259 -12.82 -17.63 -17.95
C ALA A 259 -12.39 -18.71 -18.97
N GLY A 260 -12.12 -18.30 -20.22
CA GLY A 260 -11.62 -19.12 -21.30
C GLY A 260 -12.66 -20.08 -21.87
N TYR A 261 -13.95 -19.80 -21.70
CA TYR A 261 -15.08 -20.50 -22.34
C TYR A 261 -15.32 -20.05 -23.78
N MET A 262 -14.80 -18.88 -24.15
CA MET A 262 -14.85 -18.32 -25.49
C MET A 262 -13.44 -17.98 -25.98
N LYS A 263 -13.23 -18.03 -27.29
CA LYS A 263 -12.04 -17.50 -27.97
C LYS A 263 -12.50 -16.66 -29.15
N ASN A 264 -12.12 -15.39 -29.18
CA ASN A 264 -12.39 -14.46 -30.28
C ASN A 264 -13.89 -14.30 -30.61
N GLY A 265 -14.74 -14.20 -29.58
CA GLY A 265 -16.18 -14.01 -29.73
C GLY A 265 -16.99 -15.29 -30.00
N ASP A 266 -16.34 -16.44 -30.17
CA ASP A 266 -16.99 -17.73 -30.37
C ASP A 266 -16.79 -18.67 -29.16
N LEU A 267 -17.85 -19.40 -28.79
CA LEU A 267 -17.80 -20.46 -27.78
C LEU A 267 -16.86 -21.59 -28.20
N LEU A 268 -16.16 -22.17 -27.22
CA LEU A 268 -15.36 -23.38 -27.45
C LEU A 268 -16.21 -24.52 -28.03
N GLY A 269 -15.56 -25.39 -28.80
CA GLY A 269 -16.20 -26.60 -29.34
C GLY A 269 -16.77 -27.49 -28.24
N TYR A 270 -17.83 -28.25 -28.56
CA TYR A 270 -18.62 -29.03 -27.58
C TYR A 270 -17.78 -29.87 -26.62
N ASP A 271 -16.80 -30.62 -27.12
CA ASP A 271 -15.98 -31.50 -26.29
C ASP A 271 -15.03 -30.73 -25.35
N GLU A 272 -14.50 -29.59 -25.79
CA GLU A 272 -13.63 -28.72 -24.99
C GLU A 272 -14.42 -27.94 -23.93
N LEU A 273 -15.59 -27.44 -24.30
CA LEU A 273 -16.52 -26.76 -23.41
C LEU A 273 -17.01 -27.72 -22.32
N LEU A 274 -17.37 -28.95 -22.69
CA LEU A 274 -17.84 -29.97 -21.76
C LEU A 274 -16.74 -30.41 -20.79
N GLY A 275 -15.49 -30.46 -21.26
CA GLY A 275 -14.32 -30.70 -20.40
C GLY A 275 -14.12 -29.60 -19.35
N LYS A 276 -14.24 -28.32 -19.76
CA LYS A 276 -14.12 -27.18 -18.84
C LYS A 276 -15.29 -27.08 -17.86
N LEU A 277 -16.53 -27.20 -18.34
CA LEU A 277 -17.73 -27.12 -17.50
C LEU A 277 -17.78 -28.22 -16.43
N ARG A 278 -17.19 -29.38 -16.69
CA ARG A 278 -17.05 -30.46 -15.69
C ARG A 278 -15.98 -30.16 -14.64
N GLY A 279 -14.99 -29.32 -14.94
CA GLY A 279 -13.90 -28.96 -14.03
C GLY A 279 -14.11 -27.64 -13.27
N ASP A 280 -14.97 -26.76 -13.77
CA ASP A 280 -15.28 -25.45 -13.18
C ASP A 280 -16.53 -25.53 -12.30
N GLN A 281 -16.53 -26.50 -11.39
CA GLN A 281 -17.51 -26.53 -10.32
C GLN A 281 -16.98 -25.75 -9.12
N ALA A 282 -17.89 -25.14 -8.37
CA ALA A 282 -17.54 -24.45 -7.15
C ALA A 282 -16.85 -25.43 -6.20
N LYS A 283 -15.56 -25.18 -5.92
CA LYS A 283 -14.80 -25.95 -4.94
C LYS A 283 -15.02 -25.36 -3.56
N TYR A 284 -15.44 -26.18 -2.61
CA TYR A 284 -15.45 -25.79 -1.21
C TYR A 284 -14.00 -25.85 -0.69
N PRO A 285 -13.51 -24.83 0.01
CA PRO A 285 -12.14 -24.79 0.54
C PRO A 285 -12.03 -25.65 1.81
N MET A 286 -12.48 -26.91 1.71
CA MET A 286 -12.47 -27.87 2.80
C MET A 286 -12.49 -29.30 2.27
N SER A 287 -11.97 -30.22 3.07
CA SER A 287 -12.03 -31.64 2.76
C SER A 287 -13.38 -32.26 3.12
N HIS A 288 -13.74 -33.34 2.42
CA HIS A 288 -14.97 -34.09 2.68
C HIS A 288 -15.00 -34.67 4.10
N ASP A 289 -13.88 -35.22 4.56
CA ASP A 289 -13.72 -35.73 5.93
C ASP A 289 -13.99 -34.64 6.98
N TYR A 290 -13.50 -33.41 6.75
CA TYR A 290 -13.69 -32.30 7.67
C TYR A 290 -15.16 -31.84 7.72
N LEU A 291 -15.87 -31.89 6.59
CA LEU A 291 -17.31 -31.62 6.54
C LEU A 291 -18.11 -32.62 7.38
N ASP A 292 -17.75 -33.90 7.35
CA ASP A 292 -18.41 -34.92 8.19
C ASP A 292 -18.26 -34.63 9.69
N TYR A 293 -17.10 -34.12 10.13
CA TYR A 293 -16.92 -33.63 11.49
C TYR A 293 -17.84 -32.46 11.83
N ILE A 294 -17.96 -31.48 10.92
CA ILE A 294 -18.84 -30.32 11.13
C ILE A 294 -20.29 -30.76 11.26
N LEU A 295 -20.75 -31.64 10.37
CA LEU A 295 -22.12 -32.17 10.41
C LEU A 295 -22.39 -32.93 11.71
N ARG A 296 -21.43 -33.73 12.19
CA ARG A 296 -21.55 -34.40 13.49
C ARG A 296 -21.72 -33.39 14.63
N GLU A 297 -20.91 -32.34 14.67
CA GLU A 297 -20.99 -31.34 15.74
C GLU A 297 -22.28 -30.51 15.70
N ILE A 298 -22.81 -30.22 14.51
CA ILE A 298 -24.12 -29.58 14.36
C ILE A 298 -25.24 -30.48 14.92
N VAL A 299 -25.19 -31.78 14.62
CA VAL A 299 -26.15 -32.75 15.16
C VAL A 299 -26.02 -32.85 16.68
N ASN A 300 -24.80 -32.92 17.20
CA ASN A 300 -24.58 -32.98 18.65
C ASN A 300 -24.98 -31.69 19.37
N CYS A 301 -24.75 -30.53 18.77
CA CYS A 301 -25.27 -29.25 19.28
C CYS A 301 -26.80 -29.27 19.35
N THR A 302 -27.45 -29.75 18.30
CA THR A 302 -28.91 -29.90 18.27
C THR A 302 -29.41 -30.87 19.34
N ARG A 303 -28.72 -32.01 19.53
CA ARG A 303 -29.02 -32.98 20.59
C ARG A 303 -28.88 -32.38 21.99
N ARG A 304 -27.80 -31.63 22.25
CA ARG A 304 -27.61 -30.89 23.52
C ARG A 304 -28.78 -29.95 23.80
N ASN A 305 -29.20 -29.18 22.79
CA ASN A 305 -30.33 -28.25 22.92
C ASN A 305 -31.65 -28.98 23.22
N MET A 306 -31.80 -30.21 22.74
CA MET A 306 -32.96 -31.07 23.00
C MET A 306 -32.83 -31.93 24.26
N GLY A 307 -31.73 -31.83 25.01
CA GLY A 307 -31.46 -32.68 26.19
C GLY A 307 -31.21 -34.16 25.86
N ILE A 308 -30.85 -34.47 24.62
CA ILE A 308 -30.52 -35.81 24.13
C ILE A 308 -29.00 -36.01 24.23
N ALA A 309 -28.57 -37.22 24.58
CA ALA A 309 -27.14 -37.57 24.64
C ALA A 309 -26.47 -37.43 23.26
N GLU A 310 -25.22 -36.99 23.26
CA GLU A 310 -24.39 -36.87 22.06
C GLU A 310 -24.08 -38.23 21.45
N SER A 311 -23.79 -38.25 20.15
CA SER A 311 -23.30 -39.44 19.44
C SER A 311 -21.95 -39.18 18.83
N ASP A 312 -21.07 -40.17 18.88
CA ASP A 312 -19.80 -40.17 18.15
C ASP A 312 -19.99 -40.48 16.65
N GLU A 313 -21.18 -40.95 16.26
CA GLU A 313 -21.48 -41.40 14.90
C GLU A 313 -22.27 -40.36 14.10
N LEU A 314 -21.86 -40.11 12.85
CA LEU A 314 -22.61 -39.32 11.87
C LEU A 314 -23.77 -40.17 11.31
N PRO A 315 -25.03 -39.73 11.45
CA PRO A 315 -26.19 -40.45 10.92
C PRO A 315 -26.09 -40.68 9.42
N LEU A 316 -26.54 -41.85 8.95
CA LEU A 316 -26.47 -42.23 7.53
C LEU A 316 -27.15 -41.22 6.60
N GLU A 317 -28.22 -40.57 7.07
CA GLU A 317 -28.98 -39.58 6.30
C GLU A 317 -28.20 -38.28 6.04
N LEU A 318 -27.13 -38.04 6.80
CA LEU A 318 -26.29 -36.84 6.73
C LEU A 318 -24.90 -37.12 6.14
N GLN A 319 -24.60 -38.38 5.81
CA GLN A 319 -23.36 -38.73 5.12
C GLN A 319 -23.47 -38.31 3.66
N LEU A 320 -22.58 -37.42 3.22
CA LEU A 320 -22.55 -36.92 1.85
C LEU A 320 -21.65 -37.80 0.98
N GLU A 321 -22.09 -38.13 -0.23
CA GLU A 321 -21.24 -38.78 -1.24
C GLU A 321 -20.80 -37.71 -2.26
N PRO A 322 -19.51 -37.34 -2.30
CA PRO A 322 -19.05 -36.32 -3.24
C PRO A 322 -19.14 -36.83 -4.67
N GLN A 323 -19.83 -36.08 -5.55
CA GLN A 323 -20.11 -36.53 -6.92
C GLN A 323 -19.17 -35.91 -7.98
N TYR A 324 -18.68 -34.70 -7.74
CA TYR A 324 -18.02 -33.90 -8.77
C TYR A 324 -16.67 -33.29 -8.33
N GLY A 325 -16.03 -33.86 -7.31
CA GLY A 325 -14.74 -33.33 -6.81
C GLY A 325 -14.87 -31.95 -6.15
N GLU A 326 -16.02 -31.72 -5.51
CA GLU A 326 -16.40 -30.46 -4.85
C GLU A 326 -15.55 -30.14 -3.61
N PHE A 327 -14.85 -31.15 -3.07
CA PHE A 327 -14.04 -31.08 -1.85
C PHE A 327 -12.59 -31.46 -2.12
N ASP A 328 -11.71 -31.00 -1.24
CA ASP A 328 -10.30 -31.41 -1.27
C ASP A 328 -10.15 -32.91 -0.94
N SER A 329 -9.16 -33.54 -1.56
CA SER A 329 -8.95 -35.00 -1.48
C SER A 329 -8.53 -35.49 -0.08
N ASP A 330 -7.78 -34.66 0.65
CA ASP A 330 -7.24 -34.98 1.95
C ASP A 330 -7.42 -33.79 2.91
N MET A 331 -7.53 -34.08 4.21
CA MET A 331 -7.57 -33.03 5.22
C MET A 331 -6.29 -32.19 5.20
N SER A 332 -6.46 -30.87 5.20
CA SER A 332 -5.35 -29.94 5.32
C SER A 332 -4.72 -29.99 6.72
N LYS A 333 -3.47 -29.52 6.85
CA LYS A 333 -2.81 -29.40 8.16
C LYS A 333 -3.60 -28.52 9.13
N ALA A 334 -4.22 -27.46 8.61
CA ALA A 334 -5.04 -26.55 9.41
C ALA A 334 -6.27 -27.26 9.97
N GLU A 335 -6.99 -28.02 9.14
CA GLU A 335 -8.15 -28.83 9.57
C GLU A 335 -7.76 -29.85 10.65
N LEU A 336 -6.65 -30.57 10.44
CA LEU A 336 -6.13 -31.54 11.42
C LEU A 336 -5.77 -30.90 12.76
N ASP A 337 -5.16 -29.71 12.74
CA ASP A 337 -4.79 -29.00 13.96
C ASP A 337 -6.03 -28.45 14.67
N THR A 338 -7.05 -27.99 13.93
CA THR A 338 -8.36 -27.61 14.50
C THR A 338 -9.03 -28.80 15.20
N LEU A 339 -9.06 -29.98 14.58
CA LEU A 339 -9.64 -31.18 15.18
C LEU A 339 -8.92 -31.58 16.48
N LYS A 340 -7.58 -31.47 16.53
CA LYS A 340 -6.79 -31.72 17.75
C LYS A 340 -7.07 -30.70 18.84
N CYS A 341 -7.11 -29.41 18.50
CA CYS A 341 -7.41 -28.33 19.45
C CYS A 341 -8.80 -28.48 20.07
N LEU A 342 -9.78 -28.93 19.29
CA LEU A 342 -11.14 -29.18 19.77
C LEU A 342 -11.29 -30.52 20.53
N GLY A 343 -10.25 -31.35 20.58
CA GLY A 343 -10.28 -32.64 21.27
C GLY A 343 -11.27 -33.63 20.65
N LEU A 344 -11.58 -33.50 19.36
CA LEU A 344 -12.60 -34.30 18.70
C LEU A 344 -12.11 -35.73 18.45
N PRO A 345 -12.88 -36.76 18.82
CA PRO A 345 -12.51 -38.15 18.57
C PRO A 345 -12.63 -38.49 17.08
N PRO A 346 -11.87 -39.50 16.59
CA PRO A 346 -11.91 -39.93 15.19
C PRO A 346 -13.33 -40.16 14.69
N MET A 347 -13.62 -39.68 13.48
CA MET A 347 -14.95 -39.76 12.87
C MET A 347 -15.40 -41.21 12.72
N LYS A 348 -16.63 -41.51 13.17
CA LYS A 348 -17.31 -42.79 12.98
C LYS A 348 -18.56 -42.59 12.13
N LEU A 349 -18.73 -43.42 11.11
CA LEU A 349 -19.90 -43.36 10.22
C LEU A 349 -20.90 -44.45 10.61
N GLU A 350 -22.18 -44.08 10.74
CA GLU A 350 -23.25 -45.05 10.92
C GLU A 350 -23.36 -45.96 9.69
N LYS A 351 -23.37 -47.28 9.90
CA LYS A 351 -23.44 -48.25 8.80
C LYS A 351 -24.88 -48.55 8.41
N LYS A 352 -25.16 -48.57 7.10
CA LYS A 352 -26.45 -49.01 6.54
C LYS A 352 -26.76 -50.44 6.99
N LYS A 353 -27.83 -50.64 7.76
CA LYS A 353 -28.32 -51.97 8.11
C LYS A 353 -28.77 -52.69 6.84
N LEU A 354 -28.01 -53.69 6.40
CA LEU A 354 -28.42 -54.60 5.34
C LEU A 354 -29.75 -55.24 5.74
N LYS A 355 -30.85 -54.88 5.07
CA LYS A 355 -32.12 -55.58 5.21
C LYS A 355 -31.86 -57.05 4.88
N GLY A 356 -31.97 -57.91 5.90
CA GLY A 356 -31.84 -59.34 5.73
C GLY A 356 -32.71 -59.82 4.57
N LYS A 357 -32.13 -60.65 3.71
CA LYS A 357 -32.88 -61.46 2.74
C LYS A 357 -34.05 -62.09 3.49
N LYS A 358 -35.28 -61.67 3.18
CA LYS A 358 -36.47 -62.47 3.48
C LYS A 358 -36.26 -63.79 2.73
N LYS A 359 -36.03 -64.87 3.49
CA LYS A 359 -36.23 -66.24 3.02
C LYS A 359 -37.72 -66.48 2.82
#